data_AF-A0A6J0YSP5-F1
#
_entry.id   AF-A0A6J0YSP5-F1
#
_cell.length_a   1.000
_cell.length_b   1.000
_cell.length_c   1.000
_cell.angle_alpha   90.00
_cell.angle_beta   90.00
_cell.angle_gamma   90.00
#
_symmetry.space_group_name_H-M   'P 1'
#
loop_
_entity.id
_entity.type
_entity.pdbx_description
1 polymer ?
#
loop_
_entity_poly.entity_id
_entity_poly.type
_entity_poly.pdbx_seq_one_letter_code
_entity_poly.pdbx_strand_id
1 'polypeptide(L)'
;MSALQKKYYKAILMKDLDAFENEMAKKVKLQNVLSQLRKCVDHPYLFDGVEPEPFEIGDHLIEASGKLHLLDKLLAFLYSKGHRVLLFSQMTQMLDILQDYLDYRGYSYERVDGSVRGEERHLAIKNFGQQPIFTFLLSTRAGGVGMNLTAADTVIFFDSDFNPQNDLQAAARAHRIGQNKSVKVIRLIGRDTVEEIVYRKAASKLQLTNIIIEGGHFTLGAQKPAADADLQLSEILKFGLDKLLSSEGSTMDEIDLESILGETEDGHWVSDALPTAEEGSREPEEGKNHMYLFEGKDYSKEPSKEDRESFEQLVNLQKTLLEKTSQEGRLLRNKGSVPIPGLVEGSTKRKRILSPEELEDRRKKRQEAAAKRKKLLEEKRKKKEEEEHKKKMAWWESNNYQSFCLPSEESEPEDGEDESSAQLEYEDPDSTSIKYISGDVTHPQAGAEDAVIVHCVDDSGRWGRGGLFTALETRSAEPRKRYELAGKMKDLSLGGVLLFPIDDKESRNEGQDLLALMVAQHRDRSNVLSGIKMAALEEALKKIFLAAKKRKASVHLPRIGHATKGFNWYGTERLIRKHLASRGIPTYIYYFPRSKAAVLHLQASSSSSGQLVS
;
A
#
# COMPACT_ATOMS: atom_id res chain seq x y z
N MET A 1 -15.72 7.77 22.55
CA MET A 1 -14.26 7.95 22.31
C MET A 1 -13.53 7.84 23.63
N SER A 2 -12.33 7.26 23.65
CA SER A 2 -11.44 7.23 24.82
C SER A 2 -10.87 8.64 25.13
N ALA A 3 -10.32 8.83 26.33
CA ALA A 3 -9.66 10.09 26.71
C ALA A 3 -8.51 10.45 25.76
N LEU A 4 -7.74 9.44 25.33
CA LEU A 4 -6.64 9.60 24.40
C LEU A 4 -7.16 10.02 23.01
N GLN A 5 -8.21 9.37 22.50
CA GLN A 5 -8.87 9.79 21.25
C GLN A 5 -9.35 11.24 21.32
N LYS A 6 -10.01 11.67 22.40
CA LYS A 6 -10.45 13.08 22.57
C LYS A 6 -9.29 14.07 22.50
N LYS A 7 -8.16 13.75 23.15
CA LYS A 7 -6.95 14.58 23.14
C LYS A 7 -6.38 14.74 21.73
N TYR A 8 -6.25 13.65 20.97
CA TYR A 8 -5.76 13.70 19.59
C TYR A 8 -6.74 14.39 18.65
N TYR A 9 -8.04 14.14 18.81
CA TYR A 9 -9.08 14.80 18.01
C TYR A 9 -9.02 16.32 18.15
N LYS A 10 -8.90 16.82 19.39
CA LYS A 10 -8.68 18.25 19.67
C LYS A 10 -7.38 18.76 19.07
N ALA A 11 -6.27 18.03 19.19
CA ALA A 11 -4.98 18.43 18.64
C ALA A 11 -4.99 18.52 17.10
N ILE A 12 -5.66 17.61 16.41
CA ILE A 12 -5.80 17.61 14.94
C ILE A 12 -6.58 18.85 14.49
N LEU A 13 -7.70 19.15 15.15
CA LEU A 13 -8.48 20.34 14.86
C LEU A 13 -7.69 21.62 15.09
N MET A 14 -6.89 21.68 16.17
CA MET A 14 -6.06 22.86 16.50
C MET A 14 -4.88 23.06 15.55
N LYS A 15 -4.31 21.99 14.98
CA LYS A 15 -3.10 22.08 14.13
C LYS A 15 -3.38 22.77 12.80
N ASP A 16 -4.54 22.54 12.21
CA ASP A 16 -4.88 22.97 10.85
C ASP A 16 -5.95 24.08 10.81
N LEU A 17 -6.02 24.93 11.85
CA LEU A 17 -6.99 26.04 11.92
C LEU A 17 -6.87 27.05 10.76
N ASP A 18 -5.66 27.29 10.25
CA ASP A 18 -5.41 28.12 9.05
C ASP A 18 -6.13 27.60 7.79
N ALA A 19 -6.42 26.29 7.74
CA ALA A 19 -7.16 25.68 6.62
C ALA A 19 -8.63 26.12 6.59
N PHE A 20 -9.17 26.61 7.72
CA PHE A 20 -10.54 27.08 7.82
C PHE A 20 -10.70 28.56 7.41
N GLU A 21 -9.62 29.37 7.44
CA GLU A 21 -9.66 30.81 7.14
C GLU A 21 -9.55 31.16 5.63
N ASN A 22 -8.82 30.41 4.78
CA ASN A 22 -8.49 30.82 3.39
C ASN A 22 -9.22 30.04 2.28
N GLU A 23 -10.07 30.68 1.45
CA GLU A 23 -11.04 30.04 0.51
C GLU A 23 -10.53 29.16 -0.64
N MET A 24 -9.41 29.48 -1.30
CA MET A 24 -9.02 28.79 -2.55
C MET A 24 -8.11 27.55 -2.37
N ALA A 25 -7.47 27.38 -1.20
CA ALA A 25 -6.61 26.23 -0.91
C ALA A 25 -7.26 25.17 0.02
N LYS A 26 -8.58 25.32 0.29
CA LYS A 26 -9.33 24.58 1.32
C LYS A 26 -9.41 23.08 1.08
N LYS A 27 -9.74 22.64 -0.15
CA LYS A 27 -10.26 21.28 -0.37
C LYS A 27 -9.32 20.15 0.03
N VAL A 28 -8.06 20.20 -0.44
CA VAL A 28 -7.08 19.13 -0.15
C VAL A 28 -6.71 19.12 1.34
N LYS A 29 -6.57 20.30 1.96
CA LYS A 29 -6.26 20.41 3.40
C LYS A 29 -7.43 19.92 4.25
N LEU A 30 -8.67 20.34 3.97
CA LEU A 30 -9.87 19.89 4.69
C LEU A 30 -10.10 18.38 4.52
N GLN A 31 -9.86 17.82 3.33
CA GLN A 31 -9.91 16.38 3.11
C GLN A 31 -8.85 15.63 3.92
N ASN A 32 -7.64 16.19 4.03
CA ASN A 32 -6.61 15.63 4.90
C ASN A 32 -7.03 15.66 6.37
N VAL A 33 -7.55 16.80 6.86
CA VAL A 33 -8.06 16.92 8.24
C VAL A 33 -9.15 15.88 8.49
N LEU A 34 -10.13 15.77 7.59
CA LEU A 34 -11.20 14.77 7.70
C LEU A 34 -10.65 13.33 7.75
N SER A 35 -9.64 13.03 6.94
CA SER A 35 -8.95 11.73 6.97
C SER A 35 -8.25 11.47 8.31
N GLN A 36 -7.59 12.47 8.89
CA GLN A 36 -6.95 12.34 10.20
C GLN A 36 -7.99 12.21 11.34
N LEU A 37 -9.10 12.95 11.28
CA LEU A 37 -10.17 12.80 12.27
C LEU A 37 -10.79 11.41 12.22
N ARG A 38 -11.02 10.85 11.02
CA ARG A 38 -11.46 9.45 10.88
C ARG A 38 -10.47 8.47 11.50
N LYS A 39 -9.17 8.60 11.22
CA LYS A 39 -8.13 7.78 11.87
C LYS A 39 -8.20 7.85 13.39
N CYS A 40 -8.38 9.04 13.93
CA CYS A 40 -8.48 9.25 15.37
C CYS A 40 -9.71 8.57 15.99
N VAL A 41 -10.86 8.63 15.30
CA VAL A 41 -12.10 7.98 15.73
C VAL A 41 -12.00 6.45 15.65
N ASP A 42 -11.26 5.92 14.67
CA ASP A 42 -10.99 4.49 14.55
C ASP A 42 -10.05 3.98 15.65
N HIS A 43 -8.79 4.42 15.64
CA HIS A 43 -7.81 4.01 16.64
C HIS A 43 -6.63 4.99 16.74
N PRO A 44 -6.22 5.43 17.95
CA PRO A 44 -5.09 6.34 18.10
C PRO A 44 -3.73 5.81 17.62
N TYR A 45 -3.51 4.49 17.66
CA TYR A 45 -2.26 3.88 17.17
C TYR A 45 -2.10 3.91 15.65
N LEU A 46 -3.11 4.42 14.92
CA LEU A 46 -2.95 4.77 13.51
C LEU A 46 -2.04 5.99 13.30
N PHE A 47 -1.65 6.68 14.38
CA PHE A 47 -0.66 7.76 14.36
C PHE A 47 0.69 7.27 14.88
N ASP A 48 1.75 7.61 14.14
CA ASP A 48 3.12 7.23 14.50
C ASP A 48 3.52 7.86 15.86
N GLY A 49 4.07 7.05 16.77
CA GLY A 49 4.60 7.50 18.07
C GLY A 49 3.56 7.69 19.18
N VAL A 50 2.32 7.23 18.99
CA VAL A 50 1.27 7.27 20.03
C VAL A 50 1.25 6.01 20.88
N GLU A 51 1.64 4.88 20.29
CA GLU A 51 1.73 3.60 20.99
C GLU A 51 2.91 3.61 21.98
N PRO A 52 2.72 3.15 23.22
CA PRO A 52 3.76 3.15 24.23
C PRO A 52 4.89 2.17 23.84
N GLU A 53 6.15 2.61 23.98
CA GLU A 53 7.31 1.71 23.87
C GLU A 53 7.58 1.05 25.23
N PRO A 54 7.80 -0.28 25.31
CA PRO A 54 7.91 -1.26 24.22
C PRO A 54 6.55 -1.65 23.59
N PHE A 55 6.57 -1.94 22.29
CA PHE A 55 5.41 -2.43 21.51
C PHE A 55 5.03 -3.86 21.93
N GLU A 56 4.42 -3.97 23.10
CA GLU A 56 3.85 -5.21 23.62
C GLU A 56 2.36 -5.25 23.29
N ILE A 57 1.81 -6.44 23.06
CA ILE A 57 0.38 -6.61 22.82
C ILE A 57 -0.31 -6.76 24.18
N GLY A 58 -1.26 -5.88 24.50
CA GLY A 58 -1.98 -5.93 25.77
C GLY A 58 -3.28 -5.12 25.81
N ASP A 59 -3.84 -4.99 27.02
CA ASP A 59 -5.14 -4.33 27.24
C ASP A 59 -5.14 -2.84 26.86
N HIS A 60 -3.97 -2.20 26.82
CA HIS A 60 -3.81 -0.82 26.35
C HIS A 60 -4.33 -0.62 24.92
N LEU A 61 -4.29 -1.66 24.07
CA LEU A 61 -4.86 -1.62 22.72
C LEU A 61 -6.37 -1.37 22.78
N ILE A 62 -7.08 -2.09 23.65
CA ILE A 62 -8.54 -2.05 23.79
C ILE A 62 -8.96 -0.75 24.47
N GLU A 63 -8.28 -0.34 25.54
CA GLU A 63 -8.59 0.88 26.30
C GLU A 63 -8.30 2.15 25.49
N ALA A 64 -7.34 2.10 24.56
CA ALA A 64 -6.99 3.24 23.73
C ALA A 64 -8.10 3.66 22.76
N SER A 65 -8.99 2.76 22.32
CA SER A 65 -10.08 3.08 21.38
C SER A 65 -11.46 2.69 21.90
N GLY A 66 -12.39 3.66 21.89
CA GLY A 66 -13.78 3.40 22.27
C GLY A 66 -14.48 2.41 21.33
N LYS A 67 -14.12 2.40 20.04
CA LYS A 67 -14.68 1.44 19.08
C LYS A 67 -14.16 0.03 19.33
N LEU A 68 -12.86 -0.10 19.64
CA LEU A 68 -12.26 -1.40 19.88
C LEU A 68 -12.78 -2.02 21.18
N HIS A 69 -12.99 -1.22 22.22
CA HIS A 69 -13.66 -1.68 23.44
C HIS A 69 -15.09 -2.19 23.20
N LEU A 70 -15.88 -1.48 22.38
CA LEU A 70 -17.22 -1.94 22.00
C LEU A 70 -17.15 -3.22 21.16
N LEU A 71 -16.21 -3.27 20.22
CA LEU A 71 -15.97 -4.45 19.40
C LEU A 71 -15.55 -5.65 20.25
N ASP A 72 -14.78 -5.45 21.32
CA ASP A 72 -14.35 -6.52 22.22
C ASP A 72 -15.51 -7.19 22.94
N LYS A 73 -16.41 -6.40 23.52
CA LYS A 73 -17.65 -6.92 24.13
C LYS A 73 -18.54 -7.59 23.08
N LEU A 74 -18.65 -6.99 21.90
CA LEU A 74 -19.47 -7.50 20.80
C LEU A 74 -18.96 -8.85 20.28
N LEU A 75 -17.66 -8.99 20.05
CA LEU A 75 -17.04 -10.23 19.58
C LEU A 75 -17.09 -11.31 20.65
N ALA A 76 -16.90 -10.98 21.93
CA ALA A 76 -17.05 -11.94 23.03
C ALA A 76 -18.48 -12.52 23.07
N PHE A 77 -19.49 -11.67 22.93
CA PHE A 77 -20.89 -12.08 22.84
C PHE A 77 -21.16 -12.98 21.63
N LEU A 78 -20.72 -12.56 20.43
CA LEU A 78 -20.91 -13.32 19.20
C LEU A 78 -20.18 -14.67 19.20
N TYR A 79 -18.99 -14.71 19.82
CA TYR A 79 -18.19 -15.93 19.97
C TYR A 79 -18.90 -16.93 20.89
N SER A 80 -19.43 -16.46 22.03
CA SER A 80 -20.17 -17.31 22.98
C SER A 80 -21.42 -17.96 22.36
N LYS A 81 -22.04 -17.28 21.39
CA LYS A 81 -23.24 -17.72 20.67
C LYS A 81 -22.95 -18.46 19.36
N GLY A 82 -21.67 -18.64 19.00
CA GLY A 82 -21.27 -19.40 17.81
C GLY A 82 -21.53 -18.72 16.47
N HIS A 83 -21.65 -17.38 16.45
CA HIS A 83 -21.82 -16.61 15.22
C HIS A 83 -20.51 -16.50 14.43
N ARG A 84 -20.59 -16.27 13.12
CA ARG A 84 -19.42 -16.05 12.25
C ARG A 84 -19.45 -14.65 11.66
N VAL A 85 -18.36 -13.92 11.82
CA VAL A 85 -18.32 -12.47 11.65
C VAL A 85 -17.49 -12.06 10.44
N LEU A 86 -18.05 -11.25 9.55
CA LEU A 86 -17.28 -10.48 8.57
C LEU A 86 -17.02 -9.09 9.14
N LEU A 87 -15.75 -8.70 9.26
CA LEU A 87 -15.37 -7.39 9.76
C LEU A 87 -14.78 -6.57 8.62
N PHE A 88 -15.47 -5.52 8.23
CA PHE A 88 -15.06 -4.59 7.18
C PHE A 88 -14.42 -3.34 7.76
N SER A 89 -13.29 -2.94 7.18
CA SER A 89 -12.72 -1.60 7.38
C SER A 89 -12.20 -0.99 6.08
N GLN A 90 -12.24 0.34 5.96
CA GLN A 90 -11.61 1.05 4.84
C GLN A 90 -10.09 1.13 5.00
N MET A 91 -9.59 1.27 6.23
CA MET A 91 -8.17 1.48 6.49
C MET A 91 -7.45 0.15 6.68
N THR A 92 -6.52 -0.18 5.79
CA THR A 92 -5.74 -1.43 5.92
C THR A 92 -4.89 -1.46 7.19
N GLN A 93 -4.40 -0.30 7.64
CA GLN A 93 -3.68 -0.17 8.92
C GLN A 93 -4.57 -0.53 10.12
N MET A 94 -5.88 -0.26 10.04
CA MET A 94 -6.81 -0.67 11.10
C MET A 94 -7.00 -2.19 11.09
N LEU A 95 -6.94 -2.83 9.91
CA LEU A 95 -6.94 -4.29 9.84
C LEU A 95 -5.69 -4.90 10.48
N ASP A 96 -4.53 -4.23 10.39
CA ASP A 96 -3.30 -4.66 11.09
C ASP A 96 -3.52 -4.65 12.61
N ILE A 97 -4.05 -3.56 13.16
CA ILE A 97 -4.39 -3.43 14.60
C ILE A 97 -5.41 -4.49 15.04
N LEU A 98 -6.42 -4.77 14.19
CA LEU A 98 -7.41 -5.79 14.48
C LEU A 98 -6.82 -7.20 14.46
N GLN A 99 -5.78 -7.47 13.65
CA GLN A 99 -5.08 -8.76 13.71
C GLN A 99 -4.39 -8.95 15.05
N ASP A 100 -3.64 -7.95 15.51
CA ASP A 100 -2.96 -8.01 16.81
C ASP A 100 -3.96 -8.20 17.96
N TYR A 101 -5.13 -7.55 17.89
CA TYR A 101 -6.22 -7.72 18.84
C TYR A 101 -6.82 -9.14 18.81
N LEU A 102 -7.07 -9.70 17.63
CA LEU A 102 -7.63 -11.05 17.50
C LEU A 102 -6.62 -12.12 17.96
N ASP A 103 -5.34 -11.94 17.67
CA ASP A 103 -4.25 -12.78 18.17
C ASP A 103 -4.16 -12.72 19.70
N TYR A 104 -4.26 -11.52 20.29
CA TYR A 104 -4.27 -11.33 21.73
C TYR A 104 -5.42 -12.07 22.43
N ARG A 105 -6.63 -12.00 21.86
CA ARG A 105 -7.82 -12.70 22.38
C ARG A 105 -7.89 -14.17 22.00
N GLY A 106 -7.01 -14.65 21.12
CA GLY A 106 -6.96 -16.04 20.66
C GLY A 106 -8.07 -16.43 19.69
N TYR A 107 -8.63 -15.47 18.95
CA TYR A 107 -9.69 -15.72 17.97
C TYR A 107 -9.11 -16.16 16.61
N SER A 108 -9.68 -17.21 16.01
CA SER A 108 -9.28 -17.63 14.67
C SER A 108 -9.80 -16.67 13.60
N TYR A 109 -8.92 -16.18 12.72
CA TYR A 109 -9.29 -15.27 11.66
C TYR A 109 -8.60 -15.52 10.31
N GLU A 110 -9.20 -14.98 9.26
CA GLU A 110 -8.62 -14.87 7.92
C GLU A 110 -8.67 -13.41 7.46
N ARG A 111 -7.75 -13.00 6.58
CA ARG A 111 -7.69 -11.62 6.08
C ARG A 111 -7.62 -11.57 4.56
N VAL A 112 -8.48 -10.75 3.97
CA VAL A 112 -8.39 -10.35 2.56
C VAL A 112 -8.43 -8.84 2.43
N ASP A 113 -7.33 -8.29 1.97
CA ASP A 113 -7.24 -6.90 1.53
C ASP A 113 -6.93 -6.80 0.03
N GLY A 114 -6.80 -5.57 -0.47
CA GLY A 114 -6.51 -5.31 -1.88
C GLY A 114 -5.12 -5.75 -2.33
N SER A 115 -4.22 -6.10 -1.40
CA SER A 115 -2.87 -6.57 -1.70
C SER A 115 -2.78 -8.10 -1.84
N VAL A 116 -3.75 -8.84 -1.28
CA VAL A 116 -3.81 -10.31 -1.35
C VAL A 116 -4.06 -10.79 -2.78
N ARG A 117 -3.25 -11.74 -3.24
CA ARG A 117 -3.34 -12.32 -4.60
C ARG A 117 -4.68 -13.04 -4.81
N GLY A 118 -5.06 -13.22 -6.07
CA GLY A 118 -6.27 -13.99 -6.42
C GLY A 118 -6.27 -15.39 -5.81
N GLU A 119 -5.19 -16.16 -5.95
CA GLU A 119 -5.12 -17.54 -5.42
C GLU A 119 -5.21 -17.61 -3.89
N GLU A 120 -4.43 -16.79 -3.18
CA GLU A 120 -4.48 -16.69 -1.71
C GLU A 120 -5.85 -16.24 -1.22
N ARG A 121 -6.49 -15.31 -1.94
CA ARG A 121 -7.87 -14.91 -1.68
C ARG A 121 -8.84 -16.07 -1.84
N HIS A 122 -8.75 -16.86 -2.92
CA HIS A 122 -9.61 -18.04 -3.09
C HIS A 122 -9.36 -19.07 -2.00
N LEU A 123 -8.12 -19.24 -1.56
CA LEU A 123 -7.77 -20.12 -0.45
C LEU A 123 -8.37 -19.64 0.87
N ALA A 124 -8.23 -18.35 1.21
CA ALA A 124 -8.83 -17.76 2.41
C ALA A 124 -10.36 -17.89 2.41
N ILE A 125 -11.02 -17.61 1.27
CA ILE A 125 -12.47 -17.80 1.11
C ILE A 125 -12.86 -19.27 1.31
N LYS A 126 -12.09 -20.20 0.73
CA LYS A 126 -12.33 -21.63 0.87
C LYS A 126 -12.12 -22.09 2.32
N ASN A 127 -11.06 -21.63 2.97
CA ASN A 127 -10.77 -21.90 4.38
C ASN A 127 -11.93 -21.42 5.26
N PHE A 128 -12.42 -20.20 5.07
CA PHE A 128 -13.55 -19.67 5.82
C PHE A 128 -14.86 -20.46 5.61
N GLY A 129 -15.07 -21.00 4.41
CA GLY A 129 -16.21 -21.87 4.13
C GLY A 129 -16.11 -23.27 4.75
N GLN A 130 -14.90 -23.82 4.88
CA GLN A 130 -14.66 -25.21 5.29
C GLN A 130 -14.23 -25.38 6.75
N GLN A 131 -13.50 -24.42 7.29
CA GLN A 131 -12.96 -24.44 8.65
C GLN A 131 -13.84 -23.58 9.58
N PRO A 132 -13.85 -23.89 10.90
CA PRO A 132 -14.60 -23.13 11.90
C PRO A 132 -13.88 -21.82 12.27
N ILE A 133 -13.62 -20.98 11.27
CA ILE A 133 -12.98 -19.68 11.46
C ILE A 133 -14.04 -18.68 11.93
N PHE A 134 -13.74 -17.95 13.00
CA PHE A 134 -14.69 -17.07 13.65
C PHE A 134 -14.83 -15.73 12.94
N THR A 135 -13.70 -15.06 12.65
CA THR A 135 -13.69 -13.71 12.06
C THR A 135 -13.02 -13.70 10.69
N PHE A 136 -13.59 -12.97 9.73
CA PHE A 136 -12.96 -12.71 8.45
C PHE A 136 -12.78 -11.20 8.27
N LEU A 137 -11.52 -10.75 8.21
CA LEU A 137 -11.15 -9.36 8.04
C LEU A 137 -11.12 -9.00 6.56
N LEU A 138 -11.92 -8.00 6.17
CA LEU A 138 -12.01 -7.53 4.80
C LEU A 138 -11.75 -6.03 4.71
N SER A 139 -11.01 -5.63 3.68
CA SER A 139 -11.07 -4.24 3.25
C SER A 139 -12.36 -4.00 2.47
N THR A 140 -13.11 -2.94 2.77
CA THR A 140 -14.33 -2.58 2.02
C THR A 140 -14.06 -2.44 0.52
N ARG A 141 -12.86 -1.96 0.14
CA ARG A 141 -12.42 -1.88 -1.27
C ARG A 141 -12.16 -3.24 -1.90
N ALA A 142 -11.63 -4.20 -1.13
CA ALA A 142 -11.44 -5.58 -1.60
C ALA A 142 -12.78 -6.30 -1.80
N GLY A 143 -13.84 -5.87 -1.10
CA GLY A 143 -15.20 -6.37 -1.24
C GLY A 143 -15.86 -6.12 -2.60
N GLY A 144 -15.31 -5.24 -3.44
CA GLY A 144 -15.84 -4.96 -4.79
C GLY A 144 -15.71 -6.13 -5.80
N VAL A 145 -14.90 -7.15 -5.49
CA VAL A 145 -14.45 -8.17 -6.46
C VAL A 145 -15.34 -9.42 -6.54
N GLY A 146 -16.63 -9.35 -6.21
CA GLY A 146 -17.57 -10.41 -6.60
C GLY A 146 -17.58 -11.70 -5.76
N MET A 147 -16.98 -11.73 -4.56
CA MET A 147 -16.85 -12.96 -3.75
C MET A 147 -18.15 -13.42 -3.04
N ASN A 148 -18.22 -14.70 -2.68
CA ASN A 148 -19.32 -15.30 -1.91
C ASN A 148 -18.84 -15.65 -0.51
N LEU A 149 -19.43 -15.02 0.51
CA LEU A 149 -19.09 -15.22 1.92
C LEU A 149 -20.35 -15.61 2.73
N THR A 150 -21.16 -16.52 2.17
CA THR A 150 -22.41 -17.00 2.78
C THR A 150 -22.21 -17.83 4.05
N ALA A 151 -20.95 -18.14 4.40
CA ALA A 151 -20.62 -18.79 5.66
C ALA A 151 -20.89 -17.88 6.89
N ALA A 152 -20.71 -16.56 6.75
CA ALA A 152 -20.93 -15.62 7.84
C ALA A 152 -22.41 -15.23 7.99
N ASP A 153 -22.86 -15.07 9.22
CA ASP A 153 -24.20 -14.58 9.56
C ASP A 153 -24.20 -13.13 10.07
N THR A 154 -23.05 -12.62 10.50
CA THR A 154 -22.95 -11.28 11.08
C THR A 154 -21.94 -10.45 10.30
N VAL A 155 -22.32 -9.24 9.90
CA VAL A 155 -21.45 -8.30 9.18
C VAL A 155 -21.26 -7.06 10.05
N ILE A 156 -20.01 -6.74 10.38
CA ILE A 156 -19.63 -5.57 11.17
C ILE A 156 -18.85 -4.60 10.28
N PHE A 157 -19.35 -3.38 10.14
CA PHE A 157 -18.61 -2.26 9.57
C PHE A 157 -17.94 -1.48 10.70
N PHE A 158 -16.61 -1.56 10.78
CA PHE A 158 -15.83 -0.81 11.76
C PHE A 158 -15.80 0.68 11.44
N ASP A 159 -15.69 1.01 10.16
CA ASP A 159 -15.80 2.37 9.64
C ASP A 159 -16.55 2.38 8.30
N SER A 160 -17.18 3.53 8.00
CA SER A 160 -18.14 3.66 6.89
C SER A 160 -17.53 4.32 5.65
N ASP A 161 -17.93 3.88 4.46
CA ASP A 161 -17.58 4.59 3.22
C ASP A 161 -18.39 5.89 3.08
N PHE A 162 -17.87 6.86 2.33
CA PHE A 162 -18.66 8.00 1.87
C PHE A 162 -19.70 7.62 0.81
N ASN A 163 -19.44 6.52 0.09
CA ASN A 163 -20.38 5.95 -0.87
C ASN A 163 -21.15 4.79 -0.22
N PRO A 164 -22.45 4.96 0.12
CA PRO A 164 -23.25 3.90 0.74
C PRO A 164 -23.35 2.63 -0.11
N GLN A 165 -23.21 2.75 -1.44
CA GLN A 165 -23.27 1.59 -2.34
C GLN A 165 -22.13 0.61 -2.12
N ASN A 166 -20.93 1.09 -1.74
CA ASN A 166 -19.79 0.23 -1.46
C ASN A 166 -20.06 -0.67 -0.26
N ASP A 167 -20.64 -0.09 0.80
CA ASP A 167 -21.01 -0.83 2.01
C ASP A 167 -22.17 -1.81 1.75
N LEU A 168 -23.18 -1.39 0.98
CA LEU A 168 -24.29 -2.27 0.60
C LEU A 168 -23.79 -3.46 -0.23
N GLN A 169 -22.86 -3.22 -1.16
CA GLN A 169 -22.22 -4.26 -1.95
C GLN A 169 -21.38 -5.21 -1.09
N ALA A 170 -20.70 -4.69 -0.07
CA ALA A 170 -19.94 -5.48 0.90
C ALA A 170 -20.88 -6.36 1.75
N ALA A 171 -22.00 -5.83 2.25
CA ALA A 171 -23.00 -6.59 2.99
C ALA A 171 -23.66 -7.69 2.12
N ALA A 172 -23.90 -7.38 0.84
CA ALA A 172 -24.43 -8.34 -0.15
C ALA A 172 -23.48 -9.52 -0.44
N ARG A 173 -22.25 -9.56 0.11
CA ARG A 173 -21.36 -10.73 0.04
C ARG A 173 -21.79 -11.85 0.98
N ALA A 174 -22.36 -11.49 2.13
CA ALA A 174 -22.98 -12.42 3.08
C ALA A 174 -24.48 -12.57 2.81
N HIS A 175 -25.19 -11.47 2.58
CA HIS A 175 -26.60 -11.45 2.20
C HIS A 175 -26.75 -11.72 0.70
N ARG A 176 -26.49 -12.96 0.30
CA ARG A 176 -26.55 -13.43 -1.09
C ARG A 176 -27.35 -14.73 -1.19
N ILE A 177 -27.89 -15.00 -2.39
CA ILE A 177 -28.50 -16.29 -2.73
C ILE A 177 -27.53 -17.41 -2.38
N GLY A 178 -27.95 -18.33 -1.52
CA GLY A 178 -27.12 -19.40 -0.93
C GLY A 178 -26.83 -19.24 0.57
N GLN A 179 -27.28 -18.13 1.17
CA GLN A 179 -27.29 -17.95 2.62
C GLN A 179 -28.55 -18.61 3.22
N ASN A 180 -28.36 -19.41 4.28
CA ASN A 180 -29.45 -20.10 4.98
C ASN A 180 -29.75 -19.47 6.35
N LYS A 181 -28.86 -18.62 6.87
CA LYS A 181 -29.02 -17.93 8.17
C LYS A 181 -29.46 -16.48 7.96
N SER A 182 -30.22 -15.93 8.92
CA SER A 182 -30.54 -14.50 8.93
C SER A 182 -29.26 -13.68 9.11
N VAL A 183 -29.04 -12.68 8.24
CA VAL A 183 -27.81 -11.87 8.24
C VAL A 183 -28.03 -10.57 8.98
N LYS A 184 -27.29 -10.35 10.07
CA LYS A 184 -27.34 -9.08 10.82
C LYS A 184 -26.18 -8.17 10.40
N VAL A 185 -26.50 -6.94 10.04
CA VAL A 185 -25.52 -5.91 9.67
C VAL A 185 -25.40 -4.89 10.80
N ILE A 186 -24.23 -4.81 11.42
CA ILE A 186 -23.89 -3.91 12.52
C ILE A 186 -22.93 -2.85 11.99
N ARG A 187 -23.20 -1.58 12.26
CA ARG A 187 -22.33 -0.46 11.86
C ARG A 187 -21.90 0.31 13.08
N LEU A 188 -20.59 0.36 13.32
CA LEU A 188 -20.02 1.14 14.41
C LEU A 188 -19.90 2.61 13.99
N ILE A 189 -20.44 3.52 14.81
CA ILE A 189 -20.41 4.96 14.55
C ILE A 189 -19.97 5.68 15.83
N GLY A 190 -18.95 6.53 15.72
CA GLY A 190 -18.58 7.45 16.80
C GLY A 190 -19.63 8.54 17.00
N ARG A 191 -20.34 8.51 18.14
CA ARG A 191 -21.30 9.57 18.53
C ARG A 191 -20.62 10.95 18.63
N ASP A 192 -21.29 11.98 18.14
CA ASP A 192 -20.80 13.38 18.16
C ASP A 192 -19.45 13.56 17.43
N THR A 193 -19.14 12.70 16.45
CA THR A 193 -17.92 12.78 15.62
C THR A 193 -18.24 13.03 14.15
N VAL A 194 -17.20 13.30 13.35
CA VAL A 194 -17.33 13.40 11.88
C VAL A 194 -18.01 12.20 11.23
N GLU A 195 -17.91 10.99 11.82
CA GLU A 195 -18.52 9.79 11.24
C GLU A 195 -20.04 9.83 11.20
N GLU A 196 -20.68 10.44 12.19
CA GLU A 196 -22.14 10.55 12.26
C GLU A 196 -22.68 11.34 11.07
N ILE A 197 -21.99 12.41 10.69
CA ILE A 197 -22.37 13.25 9.56
C ILE A 197 -22.09 12.54 8.24
N VAL A 198 -20.96 11.82 8.14
CA VAL A 198 -20.64 10.99 6.98
C VAL A 198 -21.75 9.96 6.77
N TYR A 199 -22.19 9.30 7.84
CA TYR A 199 -23.30 8.35 7.80
C TYR A 199 -24.62 9.00 7.37
N ARG A 200 -25.01 10.14 7.96
CA ARG A 200 -26.23 10.87 7.57
C ARG A 200 -26.21 11.23 6.08
N LYS A 201 -25.08 11.74 5.57
CA LYS A 201 -24.94 12.06 4.14
C LYS A 201 -25.02 10.81 3.26
N ALA A 202 -24.42 9.70 3.69
CA ALA A 202 -24.53 8.43 2.99
C ALA A 202 -26.00 7.95 2.96
N ALA A 203 -26.73 8.04 4.07
CA ALA A 203 -28.15 7.69 4.13
C ALA A 203 -29.01 8.58 3.23
N SER A 204 -28.83 9.91 3.26
CA SER A 204 -29.54 10.83 2.36
C SER A 204 -29.23 10.56 0.89
N LYS A 205 -27.97 10.25 0.54
CA LYS A 205 -27.61 9.86 -0.83
C LYS A 205 -28.31 8.57 -1.26
N LEU A 206 -28.42 7.59 -0.36
CA LEU A 206 -29.11 6.34 -0.64
C LEU A 206 -30.60 6.58 -0.87
N GLN A 207 -31.26 7.34 0.01
CA GLN A 207 -32.67 7.72 -0.15
C GLN A 207 -32.93 8.45 -1.46
N LEU A 208 -32.11 9.46 -1.80
CA LEU A 208 -32.21 10.14 -3.09
C LEU A 208 -32.06 9.19 -4.27
N THR A 209 -31.14 8.22 -4.17
CA THR A 209 -30.94 7.20 -5.22
C THR A 209 -32.18 6.31 -5.35
N ASN A 210 -32.79 5.87 -4.24
CA ASN A 210 -34.01 5.06 -4.26
C ASN A 210 -35.18 5.82 -4.86
N ILE A 211 -35.38 7.09 -4.50
CA ILE A 211 -36.43 7.95 -5.05
C ILE A 211 -36.26 8.13 -6.56
N ILE A 212 -35.02 8.28 -7.05
CA ILE A 212 -34.75 8.40 -8.50
C ILE A 212 -35.07 7.08 -9.22
N ILE A 213 -34.73 5.94 -8.61
CA ILE A 213 -34.99 4.61 -9.18
C ILE A 213 -36.51 4.32 -9.22
N GLU A 214 -37.22 4.57 -8.12
CA GLU A 214 -38.67 4.38 -8.00
C GLU A 214 -39.46 5.37 -8.87
N GLY A 215 -39.00 6.62 -8.96
CA GLY A 215 -39.65 7.69 -9.71
C GLY A 215 -39.38 7.69 -11.22
N GLY A 216 -38.54 6.80 -11.74
CA GLY A 216 -38.28 6.63 -13.18
C GLY A 216 -37.69 7.84 -13.91
N HIS A 217 -37.37 8.93 -13.19
CA HIS A 217 -36.97 10.20 -13.78
C HIS A 217 -35.44 10.24 -13.96
N PHE A 218 -34.93 9.54 -14.98
CA PHE A 218 -33.54 9.67 -15.44
C PHE A 218 -33.34 11.00 -16.18
N THR A 219 -33.38 12.13 -15.47
CA THR A 219 -32.81 13.37 -16.02
C THR A 219 -31.29 13.28 -15.91
N LEU A 220 -30.66 12.82 -16.99
CA LEU A 220 -29.23 13.01 -17.27
C LEU A 220 -28.94 14.52 -17.34
N GLY A 221 -28.80 15.20 -16.20
CA GLY A 221 -28.46 16.62 -16.20
C GLY A 221 -28.81 17.39 -14.93
N ALA A 222 -27.94 17.28 -13.93
CA ALA A 222 -27.39 18.42 -13.19
C ALA A 222 -26.35 17.87 -12.21
N GLN A 223 -25.09 17.83 -12.63
CA GLN A 223 -24.01 17.80 -11.64
C GLN A 223 -24.19 19.06 -10.79
N LYS A 224 -24.71 18.91 -9.57
CA LYS A 224 -24.65 20.00 -8.58
C LYS A 224 -23.19 20.45 -8.52
N PRO A 225 -22.90 21.76 -8.68
CA PRO A 225 -21.53 22.24 -8.77
C PRO A 225 -20.76 21.84 -7.52
N ALA A 226 -19.52 21.37 -7.71
CA ALA A 226 -18.62 20.91 -6.65
C ALA A 226 -18.36 21.95 -5.53
N ALA A 227 -18.75 23.22 -5.73
CA ALA A 227 -18.67 24.30 -4.75
C ALA A 227 -19.56 24.06 -3.51
N ASP A 228 -20.71 23.38 -3.66
CA ASP A 228 -21.63 23.12 -2.55
C ASP A 228 -21.12 22.01 -1.61
N ALA A 229 -20.22 21.15 -2.11
CA ALA A 229 -19.52 20.15 -1.30
C ALA A 229 -18.45 20.78 -0.41
N ASP A 230 -17.91 21.95 -0.77
CA ASP A 230 -16.81 22.62 -0.07
C ASP A 230 -17.31 23.39 1.17
N LEU A 231 -18.47 24.07 1.09
CA LEU A 231 -19.14 24.67 2.25
C LEU A 231 -19.53 23.58 3.27
N GLN A 232 -20.09 22.49 2.74
CA GLN A 232 -20.50 21.31 3.48
C GLN A 232 -19.37 20.59 4.26
N LEU A 233 -18.12 20.62 3.79
CA LEU A 233 -17.00 20.00 4.49
C LEU A 233 -16.56 20.82 5.70
N SER A 234 -16.60 22.15 5.60
CA SER A 234 -16.28 23.02 6.73
C SER A 234 -17.32 22.90 7.85
N GLU A 235 -18.59 22.68 7.50
CA GLU A 235 -19.68 22.43 8.46
C GLU A 235 -19.56 21.05 9.11
N ILE A 236 -19.16 20.01 8.34
CA ILE A 236 -18.89 18.67 8.87
C ILE A 236 -17.88 18.73 10.02
N LEU A 237 -16.85 19.55 9.88
CA LEU A 237 -15.74 19.60 10.83
C LEU A 237 -16.07 20.40 12.10
N LYS A 238 -17.07 21.29 12.04
CA LYS A 238 -17.49 22.12 13.18
C LYS A 238 -18.52 21.43 14.08
N PHE A 239 -19.22 20.43 13.57
CA PHE A 239 -20.28 19.73 14.28
C PHE A 239 -19.76 18.89 15.46
N GLY A 240 -20.49 18.91 16.58
CA GLY A 240 -20.24 18.06 17.74
C GLY A 240 -19.04 18.50 18.59
N LEU A 241 -18.43 19.63 18.25
CA LEU A 241 -17.24 20.14 18.94
C LEU A 241 -17.57 20.59 20.37
N ASP A 242 -18.72 21.22 20.58
CA ASP A 242 -19.14 21.69 21.91
C ASP A 242 -19.31 20.52 22.90
N LYS A 243 -20.01 19.46 22.47
CA LYS A 243 -20.21 18.24 23.26
C LYS A 243 -18.92 17.45 23.50
N LEU A 244 -18.02 17.45 22.53
CA LEU A 244 -16.69 16.83 22.68
C LEU A 244 -15.82 17.59 23.69
N LEU A 245 -15.93 18.92 23.75
CA LEU A 245 -15.15 19.77 24.66
C LEU A 245 -15.74 19.83 26.08
N SER A 246 -17.06 19.73 26.22
CA SER A 246 -17.74 19.74 27.53
C SER A 246 -17.68 18.40 28.27
N SER A 247 -17.47 17.28 27.57
CA SER A 247 -17.33 15.96 28.19
C SER A 247 -15.86 15.61 28.47
N GLU A 248 -15.35 15.94 29.66
CA GLU A 248 -14.00 15.52 30.09
C GLU A 248 -13.93 14.03 30.49
N GLY A 249 -15.07 13.38 30.75
CA GLY A 249 -15.15 11.97 31.13
C GLY A 249 -15.27 10.99 29.95
N SER A 250 -14.76 9.77 30.13
CA SER A 250 -15.08 8.60 29.31
C SER A 250 -16.38 7.96 29.81
N THR A 251 -17.51 8.22 29.15
CA THR A 251 -18.74 7.45 29.36
C THR A 251 -18.60 6.13 28.62
N MET A 252 -17.93 5.16 29.25
CA MET A 252 -17.93 3.77 28.79
C MET A 252 -18.92 3.00 29.66
N ASP A 253 -20.21 3.26 29.42
CA ASP A 253 -21.27 2.62 30.18
C ASP A 253 -21.28 1.11 29.89
N GLU A 254 -21.75 0.31 30.85
CA GLU A 254 -22.05 -1.10 30.61
C GLU A 254 -23.24 -1.17 29.65
N ILE A 255 -23.00 -1.71 28.45
CA ILE A 255 -24.00 -1.79 27.38
C ILE A 255 -24.60 -3.18 27.41
N ASP A 256 -25.91 -3.26 27.64
CA ASP A 256 -26.69 -4.49 27.51
C ASP A 256 -26.87 -4.85 26.03
N LEU A 257 -25.90 -5.59 25.48
CA LEU A 257 -25.84 -5.96 24.05
C LEU A 257 -27.06 -6.76 23.58
N GLU A 258 -27.70 -7.54 24.46
CA GLU A 258 -28.89 -8.33 24.11
C GLU A 258 -30.10 -7.45 23.78
N SER A 259 -30.29 -6.37 24.54
CA SER A 259 -31.36 -5.40 24.29
C SER A 259 -31.20 -4.63 22.98
N ILE A 260 -29.95 -4.43 22.53
CA ILE A 260 -29.63 -3.61 21.37
C ILE A 260 -29.57 -4.44 20.09
N LEU A 261 -29.02 -5.66 20.17
CA LEU A 261 -28.83 -6.53 19.01
C LEU A 261 -30.04 -7.43 18.73
N GLY A 262 -30.86 -7.70 19.75
CA GLY A 262 -31.98 -8.64 19.68
C GLY A 262 -31.63 -10.05 20.14
N GLU A 263 -32.66 -10.89 20.30
CA GLU A 263 -32.52 -12.26 20.80
C GLU A 263 -31.92 -13.21 19.74
N THR A 264 -31.27 -14.25 20.24
CA THR A 264 -30.63 -15.31 19.45
C THR A 264 -31.09 -16.66 19.98
N GLU A 265 -31.68 -17.50 19.13
CA GLU A 265 -32.04 -18.87 19.46
C GLU A 265 -31.09 -19.83 18.72
N ASP A 266 -30.49 -20.78 19.44
CA ASP A 266 -29.62 -21.84 18.87
C ASP A 266 -28.54 -21.34 17.89
N GLY A 267 -27.92 -20.18 18.15
CA GLY A 267 -26.86 -19.61 17.30
C GLY A 267 -27.37 -19.04 15.97
N HIS A 268 -28.65 -18.68 15.91
CA HIS A 268 -29.28 -18.00 14.79
C HIS A 268 -29.96 -16.70 15.27
N TRP A 269 -29.90 -15.67 14.43
CA TRP A 269 -30.63 -14.43 14.68
C TRP A 269 -32.13 -14.68 14.51
N VAL A 270 -32.92 -14.39 15.55
CA VAL A 270 -34.38 -14.35 15.44
C VAL A 270 -34.72 -13.10 14.64
N SER A 271 -35.36 -13.29 13.48
CA SER A 271 -35.93 -12.15 12.75
C SER A 271 -37.18 -11.71 13.50
N ASP A 272 -37.21 -10.47 13.99
CA ASP A 272 -38.47 -9.83 14.34
C ASP A 272 -39.38 -9.96 13.12
N ALA A 273 -40.50 -10.67 13.29
CA ALA A 273 -41.47 -10.84 12.22
C ALA A 273 -41.84 -9.45 11.69
N LEU A 274 -41.52 -9.16 10.43
CA LEU A 274 -42.14 -8.03 9.74
C LEU A 274 -43.66 -8.20 9.92
N PRO A 275 -44.39 -7.15 10.35
CA PRO A 275 -45.85 -7.22 10.38
C PRO A 275 -46.31 -7.66 8.99
N THR A 276 -47.03 -8.78 8.96
CA THR A 276 -47.58 -9.38 7.76
C THR A 276 -48.28 -8.29 6.96
N ALA A 277 -47.83 -8.09 5.71
CA ALA A 277 -48.48 -7.20 4.76
C ALA A 277 -49.85 -7.81 4.38
N GLU A 278 -50.86 -7.56 5.22
CA GLU A 278 -52.26 -7.72 4.83
C GLU A 278 -52.79 -6.37 4.38
N GLU A 279 -53.15 -6.35 3.09
CA GLU A 279 -53.98 -5.43 2.34
C GLU A 279 -54.56 -4.20 3.06
N GLY A 280 -54.16 -3.03 2.58
CA GLY A 280 -54.89 -1.78 2.81
C GLY A 280 -53.96 -0.58 2.76
N SER A 281 -54.10 0.24 1.72
CA SER A 281 -53.53 1.58 1.62
C SER A 281 -53.77 2.37 2.92
N ARG A 282 -52.75 2.42 3.79
CA ARG A 282 -52.66 3.35 4.90
C ARG A 282 -51.44 4.20 4.65
N GLU A 283 -51.67 5.50 4.47
CA GLU A 283 -50.61 6.50 4.62
C GLU A 283 -49.88 6.22 5.94
N PRO A 284 -48.54 6.23 5.96
CA PRO A 284 -47.82 6.00 7.21
C PRO A 284 -48.17 7.15 8.15
N GLU A 285 -48.90 6.83 9.22
CA GLU A 285 -49.15 7.73 10.34
C GLU A 285 -47.80 8.31 10.80
N GLU A 286 -47.63 9.61 10.57
CA GLU A 286 -46.58 10.45 11.13
C GLU A 286 -46.75 10.50 12.64
N GLY A 287 -46.21 9.52 13.36
CA GLY A 287 -46.42 9.45 14.80
C GLY A 287 -45.52 8.46 15.53
N LYS A 288 -44.43 8.99 16.12
CA LYS A 288 -43.70 8.45 17.28
C LYS A 288 -42.82 7.22 17.05
N ASN A 289 -41.80 7.35 16.19
CA ASN A 289 -40.45 6.77 16.39
C ASN A 289 -39.52 7.25 15.27
N HIS A 290 -39.28 8.55 15.21
CA HIS A 290 -38.23 9.11 14.38
C HIS A 290 -36.89 8.83 15.09
N MET A 291 -35.98 8.06 14.47
CA MET A 291 -34.59 7.83 14.91
C MET A 291 -33.82 9.13 15.21
N TYR A 292 -34.34 10.27 14.74
CA TYR A 292 -33.77 11.61 14.84
C TYR A 292 -34.41 12.50 15.92
N LEU A 293 -35.39 11.98 16.68
CA LEU A 293 -35.91 12.62 17.90
C LEU A 293 -35.44 11.83 19.12
N PHE A 294 -34.39 12.32 19.78
CA PHE A 294 -33.95 11.82 21.08
C PHE A 294 -33.81 13.02 22.02
N GLU A 295 -34.45 12.94 23.19
CA GLU A 295 -34.62 14.06 24.15
C GLU A 295 -35.35 15.30 23.61
N GLY A 296 -36.27 15.14 22.65
CA GLY A 296 -37.07 16.27 22.13
C GLY A 296 -36.29 17.27 21.27
N LYS A 297 -35.05 16.97 20.88
CA LYS A 297 -34.28 17.76 19.92
C LYS A 297 -34.25 17.07 18.56
N ASP A 298 -34.65 17.80 17.52
CA ASP A 298 -34.56 17.40 16.13
C ASP A 298 -33.13 17.66 15.62
N TYR A 299 -32.40 16.58 15.36
CA TYR A 299 -31.02 16.63 14.89
C TYR A 299 -30.90 16.85 13.37
N SER A 300 -31.97 17.23 12.67
CA SER A 300 -31.98 17.51 11.22
C SER A 300 -31.24 18.79 10.79
N LYS A 301 -30.78 19.65 11.72
CA LYS A 301 -30.23 20.98 11.41
C LYS A 301 -28.70 21.07 11.49
N GLU A 302 -28.16 22.00 10.70
CA GLU A 302 -26.79 22.51 10.62
C GLU A 302 -26.09 22.68 12.00
N PRO A 303 -24.74 22.73 12.06
CA PRO A 303 -23.97 22.88 13.30
C PRO A 303 -24.58 23.93 14.26
N SER A 304 -24.75 23.55 15.54
CA SER A 304 -25.38 24.38 16.57
C SER A 304 -24.66 25.74 16.66
N LYS A 305 -25.36 26.78 17.10
CA LYS A 305 -24.72 28.07 17.41
C LYS A 305 -23.59 27.87 18.43
N GLU A 306 -23.79 26.96 19.38
CA GLU A 306 -22.82 26.61 20.43
C GLU A 306 -21.58 25.90 19.86
N ASP A 307 -21.74 25.07 18.82
CA ASP A 307 -20.61 24.44 18.11
C ASP A 307 -19.75 25.49 17.38
N ARG A 308 -20.40 26.51 16.79
CA ARG A 308 -19.72 27.62 16.13
C ARG A 308 -18.95 28.48 17.13
N GLU A 309 -19.56 28.80 18.28
CA GLU A 309 -18.92 29.55 19.36
C GLU A 309 -17.74 28.78 19.97
N SER A 310 -17.89 27.48 20.21
CA SER A 310 -16.82 26.61 20.71
C SER A 310 -15.63 26.54 19.74
N PHE A 311 -15.91 26.50 18.44
CA PHE A 311 -14.88 26.57 17.41
C PHE A 311 -14.15 27.93 17.42
N GLU A 312 -14.88 29.04 17.54
CA GLU A 312 -14.29 30.38 17.64
C GLU A 312 -13.43 30.53 18.91
N GLN A 313 -13.86 29.97 20.04
CA GLN A 313 -13.06 29.94 21.26
C GLN A 313 -11.74 29.16 21.07
N LEU A 314 -11.77 28.00 20.39
CA LEU A 314 -10.57 27.25 20.06
C LEU A 314 -9.61 28.03 19.14
N VAL A 315 -10.15 28.70 18.13
CA VAL A 315 -9.37 29.58 17.23
C VAL A 315 -8.69 30.69 18.01
N ASN A 316 -9.43 31.35 18.91
CA ASN A 316 -8.90 32.42 19.75
C ASN A 316 -7.81 31.92 20.70
N LEU A 317 -8.01 30.76 21.35
CA LEU A 317 -6.98 30.13 22.18
C LEU A 317 -5.69 29.87 21.41
N GLN A 318 -5.78 29.38 20.17
CA GLN A 318 -4.58 29.15 19.36
C GLN A 318 -3.89 30.46 18.97
N LYS A 319 -4.62 31.51 18.58
CA LYS A 319 -4.05 32.84 18.30
C LYS A 319 -3.27 33.36 19.50
N THR A 320 -3.80 33.20 20.72
CA THR A 320 -3.05 33.60 21.93
C THR A 320 -1.81 32.74 22.18
N LEU A 321 -1.82 31.43 21.88
CA LEU A 321 -0.65 30.57 22.01
C LEU A 321 0.44 30.89 20.98
N LEU A 322 0.04 31.21 19.74
CA LEU A 322 0.93 31.67 18.67
C LEU A 322 1.55 33.03 19.00
N GLU A 323 0.79 33.94 19.61
CA GLU A 323 1.30 35.23 20.08
C GLU A 323 2.30 35.06 21.22
N LYS A 324 2.02 34.18 22.19
CA LYS A 324 2.95 33.86 23.29
C LYS A 324 4.26 33.25 22.77
N THR A 325 4.18 32.26 21.87
CA THR A 325 5.37 31.63 21.28
C THR A 325 6.16 32.60 20.38
N SER A 326 5.48 33.49 19.66
CA SER A 326 6.11 34.57 18.87
C SER A 326 6.80 35.61 19.77
N GLN A 327 6.23 35.94 20.92
CA GLN A 327 6.86 36.82 21.92
C GLN A 327 8.10 36.17 22.54
N GLU A 328 8.06 34.89 22.87
CA GLU A 328 9.23 34.12 23.35
C GLU A 328 10.34 34.04 22.30
N GLY A 329 10.00 33.81 21.03
CA GLY A 329 10.95 33.82 19.91
C GLY A 329 11.57 35.20 19.63
N ARG A 330 10.84 36.30 19.88
CA ARG A 330 11.36 37.67 19.77
C ARG A 330 12.31 38.03 20.92
N LEU A 331 12.06 37.52 22.13
CA LEU A 331 12.94 37.73 23.29
C LEU A 331 14.32 37.06 23.11
N LEU A 332 14.39 35.96 22.36
CA LEU A 332 15.64 35.28 22.01
C LEU A 332 16.47 36.00 20.93
N ARG A 333 15.85 36.86 20.12
CA ARG A 333 16.52 37.58 19.01
C ARG A 333 17.15 38.91 19.43
N ASN A 334 16.78 39.46 20.59
CA ASN A 334 17.27 40.75 21.09
C ASN A 334 18.62 40.69 21.85
N LYS A 335 19.27 39.52 21.92
CA LYS A 335 20.63 39.37 22.46
C LYS A 335 21.62 39.03 21.34
N GLY A 336 21.85 39.98 20.43
CA GLY A 336 22.84 39.77 19.37
C GLY A 336 22.76 40.80 18.24
N SER A 337 22.98 42.07 18.55
CA SER A 337 23.24 43.07 17.51
C SER A 337 24.40 43.98 17.93
N VAL A 338 25.59 43.66 17.45
CA VAL A 338 26.73 44.58 17.38
C VAL A 338 26.65 45.27 16.02
N PRO A 339 26.60 46.61 15.93
CA PRO A 339 26.61 47.31 14.65
C PRO A 339 28.05 47.47 14.13
N ILE A 340 28.30 47.05 12.89
CA ILE A 340 29.52 47.36 12.14
C ILE A 340 29.19 48.54 11.19
N PRO A 341 29.91 49.66 11.22
CA PRO A 341 29.67 50.80 10.33
C PRO A 341 30.40 50.64 8.99
N GLY A 342 29.73 51.04 7.90
CA GLY A 342 30.37 51.37 6.64
C GLY A 342 29.84 50.58 5.44
N LEU A 343 28.86 51.15 4.74
CA LEU A 343 28.77 51.10 3.28
C LEU A 343 27.81 52.18 2.78
N VAL A 344 28.35 52.98 1.86
CA VAL A 344 27.85 54.22 1.27
C VAL A 344 26.50 54.05 0.59
N GLU A 345 25.64 55.08 0.74
CA GLU A 345 24.36 55.25 0.06
C GLU A 345 24.48 55.10 -1.47
N GLY A 346 23.92 54.00 -2.00
CA GLY A 346 23.76 53.78 -3.43
C GLY A 346 22.36 54.18 -3.90
N SER A 347 22.29 55.29 -4.64
CA SER A 347 21.09 55.85 -5.29
C SER A 347 20.14 54.82 -5.91
N THR A 348 18.86 54.89 -5.54
CA THR A 348 17.77 54.14 -6.17
C THR A 348 17.47 54.69 -7.57
N LYS A 349 18.07 54.11 -8.63
CA LYS A 349 17.62 54.38 -10.00
C LYS A 349 16.23 53.78 -10.22
N ARG A 350 15.23 54.65 -10.43
CA ARG A 350 13.87 54.28 -10.86
C ARG A 350 13.94 53.37 -12.09
N LYS A 351 13.36 52.17 -11.99
CA LYS A 351 13.24 51.23 -13.12
C LYS A 351 12.27 51.81 -14.14
N ARG A 352 12.75 52.01 -15.37
CA ARG A 352 11.96 52.40 -16.54
C ARG A 352 10.97 51.26 -16.85
N ILE A 353 9.67 51.57 -16.86
CA ILE A 353 8.60 50.63 -17.24
C ILE A 353 8.73 50.42 -18.76
N LEU A 354 8.97 49.17 -19.16
CA LEU A 354 9.19 48.75 -20.56
C LEU A 354 7.86 48.45 -21.24
N SER A 355 7.77 48.71 -22.55
CA SER A 355 6.61 48.42 -23.38
C SER A 355 6.36 46.89 -23.46
N PRO A 356 5.10 46.42 -23.58
CA PRO A 356 4.78 44.99 -23.70
C PRO A 356 5.53 44.27 -24.83
N GLU A 357 5.77 44.93 -25.97
CA GLU A 357 6.53 44.36 -27.10
C GLU A 357 8.02 44.16 -26.74
N GLU A 358 8.63 45.10 -26.01
CA GLU A 358 10.03 44.99 -25.56
C GLU A 358 10.24 43.88 -24.52
N LEU A 359 9.20 43.56 -23.74
CA LEU A 359 9.20 42.46 -22.78
C LEU A 359 9.13 41.09 -23.47
N GLU A 360 8.40 40.97 -24.57
CA GLU A 360 8.29 39.74 -25.35
C GLU A 360 9.59 39.42 -26.10
N ASP A 361 10.24 40.43 -26.72
CA ASP A 361 11.54 40.25 -27.35
C ASP A 361 12.64 39.88 -26.35
N ARG A 362 12.57 40.44 -25.14
CA ARG A 362 13.46 40.02 -24.04
C ARG A 362 13.17 38.59 -23.58
N ARG A 363 11.91 38.15 -23.59
CA ARG A 363 11.54 36.76 -23.25
C ARG A 363 12.03 35.78 -24.31
N LYS A 364 11.85 36.09 -25.60
CA LYS A 364 12.37 35.29 -26.72
C LYS A 364 13.89 35.19 -26.68
N LYS A 365 14.61 36.30 -26.53
CA LYS A 365 16.08 36.30 -26.37
C LYS A 365 16.55 35.52 -25.14
N ARG A 366 15.82 35.57 -24.02
CA ARG A 366 16.13 34.77 -22.82
C ARG A 366 15.89 33.27 -23.06
N GLN A 367 14.82 32.90 -23.74
CA GLN A 367 14.52 31.50 -24.08
C GLN A 367 15.55 30.93 -25.06
N GLU A 368 15.94 31.68 -26.09
CA GLU A 368 17.00 31.28 -27.02
C GLU A 368 18.37 31.17 -26.34
N ALA A 369 18.72 32.13 -25.47
CA ALA A 369 19.96 32.06 -24.69
C ALA A 369 19.96 30.88 -23.71
N ALA A 370 18.83 30.56 -23.10
CA ALA A 370 18.67 29.39 -22.24
C ALA A 370 18.78 28.08 -23.04
N ALA A 371 18.19 28.01 -24.24
CA ALA A 371 18.30 26.87 -25.13
C ALA A 371 19.74 26.64 -25.62
N LYS A 372 20.45 27.71 -26.02
CA LYS A 372 21.87 27.64 -26.39
C LYS A 372 22.75 27.20 -25.22
N ARG A 373 22.50 27.72 -24.01
CA ARG A 373 23.20 27.28 -22.79
C ARG A 373 22.94 25.81 -22.47
N LYS A 374 21.70 25.33 -22.63
CA LYS A 374 21.34 23.93 -22.42
C LYS A 374 22.07 23.01 -23.40
N LYS A 375 22.08 23.34 -24.70
CA LYS A 375 22.82 22.58 -25.73
C LYS A 375 24.33 22.53 -25.45
N LEU A 376 24.94 23.67 -25.10
CA LEU A 376 26.37 23.73 -24.77
C LEU A 376 26.71 22.94 -23.50
N LEU A 377 25.84 22.99 -22.48
CA LEU A 377 26.00 22.19 -21.27
C LEU A 377 25.89 20.69 -21.57
N GLU A 378 24.96 20.28 -22.42
CA GLU A 378 24.77 18.89 -22.84
C GLU A 378 25.96 18.38 -23.66
N GLU A 379 26.47 19.18 -24.61
CA GLU A 379 27.68 18.84 -25.39
C GLU A 379 28.92 18.75 -24.50
N LYS A 380 29.08 19.66 -23.53
CA LYS A 380 30.15 19.57 -22.52
C LYS A 380 30.00 18.34 -21.63
N ARG A 381 28.77 17.91 -21.32
CA ARG A 381 28.51 16.71 -20.53
C ARG A 381 28.90 15.47 -21.32
N LYS A 382 28.48 15.36 -22.58
CA LYS A 382 28.85 14.26 -23.50
C LYS A 382 30.36 14.14 -23.67
N LYS A 383 31.05 15.26 -23.90
CA LYS A 383 32.53 15.28 -24.00
C LYS A 383 33.22 14.79 -22.73
N LYS A 384 32.71 15.18 -21.55
CA LYS A 384 33.24 14.69 -20.26
C LYS A 384 32.98 13.20 -20.08
N GLU A 385 31.78 12.73 -20.41
CA GLU A 385 31.41 11.31 -20.36
C GLU A 385 32.28 10.47 -21.30
N GLU A 386 32.55 10.95 -22.52
CA GLU A 386 33.47 10.33 -23.49
C GLU A 386 34.92 10.28 -22.97
N GLU A 387 35.43 11.37 -22.37
CA GLU A 387 36.76 11.41 -21.77
C GLU A 387 36.89 10.46 -20.57
N GLU A 388 35.87 10.41 -19.72
CA GLU A 388 35.80 9.48 -18.59
C GLU A 388 35.72 8.03 -19.06
N HIS A 389 34.93 7.75 -20.10
CA HIS A 389 34.85 6.44 -20.73
C HIS A 389 36.20 6.02 -21.33
N LYS A 390 36.88 6.92 -22.05
CA LYS A 390 38.20 6.65 -22.62
C LYS A 390 39.25 6.38 -21.55
N LYS A 391 39.24 7.14 -20.45
CA LYS A 391 40.12 6.88 -19.29
C LYS A 391 39.81 5.53 -18.64
N LYS A 392 38.53 5.15 -18.54
CA LYS A 392 38.11 3.86 -18.02
C LYS A 392 38.58 2.70 -18.89
N MET A 393 38.42 2.81 -20.21
CA MET A 393 38.89 1.81 -21.19
C MET A 393 40.42 1.64 -21.15
N ALA A 394 41.18 2.75 -21.13
CA ALA A 394 42.64 2.68 -21.00
C ALA A 394 43.09 2.06 -19.68
N TRP A 395 42.35 2.32 -18.59
CA TRP A 395 42.59 1.68 -17.30
C TRP A 395 42.27 0.18 -17.32
N TRP A 396 41.22 -0.24 -18.03
CA TRP A 396 40.90 -1.65 -18.23
C TRP A 396 41.96 -2.38 -19.06
N GLU A 397 42.41 -1.77 -20.16
CA GLU A 397 43.51 -2.29 -20.99
C GLU A 397 44.80 -2.45 -20.18
N SER A 398 45.14 -1.47 -19.33
CA SER A 398 46.31 -1.53 -18.45
C SER A 398 46.25 -2.66 -17.41
N ASN A 399 45.05 -3.14 -17.07
CA ASN A 399 44.82 -4.24 -16.13
C ASN A 399 44.48 -5.57 -16.82
N ASN A 400 44.60 -5.65 -18.15
CA ASN A 400 44.19 -6.81 -18.96
C ASN A 400 42.75 -7.27 -18.65
N TYR A 401 41.84 -6.31 -18.41
CA TYR A 401 40.44 -6.60 -18.11
C TYR A 401 39.56 -6.46 -19.36
N GLN A 402 38.73 -7.47 -19.62
CA GLN A 402 37.67 -7.42 -20.60
C GLN A 402 36.31 -7.47 -19.89
N SER A 403 35.43 -6.51 -20.19
CA SER A 403 34.09 -6.47 -19.59
C SER A 403 33.23 -7.63 -20.09
N PHE A 404 32.55 -8.30 -19.16
CA PHE A 404 31.52 -9.31 -19.43
C PHE A 404 30.09 -8.75 -19.33
N CYS A 405 29.95 -7.43 -19.16
CA CYS A 405 28.67 -6.76 -19.10
C CYS A 405 28.04 -6.72 -20.50
N LEU A 406 26.78 -7.13 -20.62
CA LEU A 406 26.02 -7.00 -21.85
C LEU A 406 25.90 -5.50 -22.24
N PRO A 407 26.19 -5.13 -23.50
CA PRO A 407 26.10 -3.74 -23.93
C PRO A 407 24.68 -3.22 -23.74
N SER A 408 24.57 -1.99 -23.26
CA SER A 408 23.32 -1.23 -23.38
C SER A 408 23.26 -0.75 -24.82
N GLU A 409 22.48 -1.38 -25.69
CA GLU A 409 22.21 -0.80 -27.00
C GLU A 409 21.42 0.50 -26.78
N GLU A 410 22.11 1.62 -26.89
CA GLU A 410 21.47 2.91 -27.15
C GLU A 410 20.91 2.86 -28.58
N SER A 411 19.59 2.90 -28.71
CA SER A 411 18.86 3.18 -29.94
C SER A 411 19.19 2.29 -31.15
N GLU A 412 18.58 1.10 -31.20
CA GLU A 412 17.89 0.79 -32.47
C GLU A 412 16.61 1.63 -32.50
N PRO A 413 16.24 2.23 -33.65
CA PRO A 413 14.92 2.82 -33.79
C PRO A 413 13.88 1.77 -33.40
N GLU A 414 12.81 2.20 -32.72
CA GLU A 414 11.57 1.46 -32.81
C GLU A 414 11.23 1.41 -34.31
N ASP A 415 11.69 0.36 -34.99
CA ASP A 415 11.23 0.03 -36.33
C ASP A 415 9.71 -0.12 -36.19
N GLY A 416 9.01 0.85 -36.78
CA GLY A 416 7.58 0.89 -36.89
C GLY A 416 7.10 -0.23 -37.81
N GLU A 417 7.15 -1.45 -37.32
CA GLU A 417 6.42 -2.59 -37.87
C GLU A 417 5.41 -3.06 -36.82
N ASP A 418 4.22 -2.47 -36.95
CA ASP A 418 2.92 -3.10 -36.74
C ASP A 418 2.56 -3.63 -35.34
N GLU A 419 1.86 -2.76 -34.58
CA GLU A 419 0.64 -3.18 -33.87
C GLU A 419 -0.48 -3.61 -34.86
N SER A 420 -0.17 -4.50 -35.80
CA SER A 420 -1.19 -5.18 -36.58
C SER A 420 -1.39 -6.56 -35.98
N SER A 421 -2.58 -6.75 -35.41
CA SER A 421 -3.28 -8.03 -35.25
C SER A 421 -2.42 -9.27 -35.52
N ALA A 422 -1.68 -9.74 -34.52
CA ALA A 422 -1.32 -11.15 -34.46
C ALA A 422 -2.64 -11.91 -34.37
N GLN A 423 -3.06 -12.45 -35.50
CA GLN A 423 -4.12 -13.44 -35.57
C GLN A 423 -3.82 -14.49 -34.49
N LEU A 424 -4.79 -14.69 -33.61
CA LEU A 424 -4.86 -15.80 -32.69
C LEU A 424 -4.98 -17.08 -33.52
N GLU A 425 -3.88 -17.55 -34.08
CA GLU A 425 -3.73 -18.97 -34.37
C GLU A 425 -3.53 -19.67 -33.03
N TYR A 426 -4.44 -20.58 -32.74
CA TYR A 426 -4.45 -21.42 -31.56
C TYR A 426 -3.24 -22.37 -31.59
N GLU A 427 -2.07 -21.85 -31.24
CA GLU A 427 -0.93 -22.66 -30.84
C GLU A 427 -0.86 -22.76 -29.31
N ASP A 428 -0.46 -23.95 -28.87
CA ASP A 428 -0.63 -24.54 -27.55
C ASP A 428 -0.38 -23.57 -26.35
N PRO A 429 -1.34 -23.38 -25.42
CA PRO A 429 -1.20 -22.52 -24.23
C PRO A 429 -0.07 -22.94 -23.26
N ASP A 430 0.52 -24.12 -23.47
CA ASP A 430 1.66 -24.62 -22.70
C ASP A 430 3.03 -24.06 -23.17
N SER A 431 3.09 -23.37 -24.31
CA SER A 431 4.34 -22.83 -24.88
C SER A 431 4.74 -21.45 -24.35
N THR A 432 3.79 -20.65 -23.85
CA THR A 432 4.00 -19.25 -23.42
C THR A 432 3.94 -19.03 -21.90
N SER A 433 3.81 -20.11 -21.13
CA SER A 433 3.71 -20.08 -19.68
C SER A 433 5.08 -20.29 -18.99
N ILE A 434 5.28 -19.60 -17.86
CA ILE A 434 6.45 -19.83 -16.99
C ILE A 434 6.31 -21.22 -16.37
N LYS A 435 7.33 -22.07 -16.52
CA LYS A 435 7.33 -23.43 -15.98
C LYS A 435 7.97 -23.45 -14.59
N TYR A 436 7.24 -24.00 -13.63
CA TYR A 436 7.70 -24.11 -12.25
C TYR A 436 8.25 -25.51 -11.96
N ILE A 437 9.51 -25.60 -11.54
CA ILE A 437 10.23 -26.87 -11.31
C ILE A 437 10.66 -26.96 -9.84
N SER A 438 10.63 -28.15 -9.26
CA SER A 438 11.26 -28.39 -7.96
C SER A 438 12.64 -29.02 -8.13
N GLY A 439 13.70 -28.33 -7.70
CA GLY A 439 15.07 -28.80 -7.93
C GLY A 439 16.15 -27.74 -7.70
N ASP A 440 17.38 -28.08 -8.07
CA ASP A 440 18.53 -27.19 -8.02
C ASP A 440 18.68 -26.42 -9.34
N VAL A 441 18.69 -25.08 -9.27
CA VAL A 441 18.87 -24.19 -10.43
C VAL A 441 20.26 -24.34 -11.04
N THR A 442 21.24 -24.74 -10.23
CA THR A 442 22.63 -24.86 -10.69
C THR A 442 22.83 -26.01 -11.67
N HIS A 443 21.85 -26.88 -11.87
CA HIS A 443 21.90 -27.97 -12.85
C HIS A 443 20.61 -27.96 -13.69
N PRO A 444 20.49 -27.06 -14.67
CA PRO A 444 19.27 -26.89 -15.44
C PRO A 444 18.96 -28.11 -16.31
N GLN A 445 17.69 -28.54 -16.31
CA GLN A 445 17.22 -29.64 -17.16
C GLN A 445 16.93 -29.12 -18.58
N ALA A 446 17.97 -28.75 -19.33
CA ALA A 446 17.83 -28.11 -20.64
C ALA A 446 18.15 -29.00 -21.85
N GLY A 447 18.32 -30.32 -21.67
CA GLY A 447 18.57 -31.24 -22.80
C GLY A 447 19.76 -30.78 -23.65
N ALA A 448 19.53 -30.55 -24.94
CA ALA A 448 20.50 -30.09 -25.94
C ALA A 448 20.56 -28.56 -26.14
N GLU A 449 19.72 -27.79 -25.45
CA GLU A 449 19.68 -26.32 -25.57
C GLU A 449 20.65 -25.65 -24.59
N ASP A 450 21.15 -24.47 -24.96
CA ASP A 450 21.91 -23.60 -24.07
C ASP A 450 21.01 -23.14 -22.92
N ALA A 451 21.57 -23.09 -21.70
CA ALA A 451 20.84 -22.70 -20.50
C ALA A 451 21.47 -21.46 -19.87
N VAL A 452 20.68 -20.41 -19.68
CA VAL A 452 21.08 -19.18 -18.97
C VAL A 452 20.55 -19.23 -17.56
N ILE A 453 21.44 -19.46 -16.60
CA ILE A 453 21.16 -19.38 -15.17
C ILE A 453 21.22 -17.93 -14.74
N VAL A 454 20.15 -17.42 -14.15
CA VAL A 454 20.04 -16.01 -13.77
C VAL A 454 20.10 -15.85 -12.25
N HIS A 455 20.93 -14.93 -11.76
CA HIS A 455 20.99 -14.59 -10.35
C HIS A 455 21.10 -13.08 -10.11
N CYS A 456 20.49 -12.58 -9.03
CA CYS A 456 20.59 -11.18 -8.63
C CYS A 456 21.75 -10.95 -7.67
N VAL A 457 22.56 -9.93 -7.95
CA VAL A 457 23.72 -9.53 -7.16
C VAL A 457 23.69 -8.02 -6.86
N ASP A 458 24.53 -7.59 -5.92
CA ASP A 458 24.77 -6.18 -5.60
C ASP A 458 25.87 -5.57 -6.49
N ASP A 459 26.14 -4.28 -6.31
CA ASP A 459 27.16 -3.53 -7.05
C ASP A 459 28.52 -3.44 -6.33
N SER A 460 28.67 -4.15 -5.21
CA SER A 460 29.84 -4.03 -4.34
C SER A 460 31.04 -4.89 -4.75
N GLY A 461 30.83 -5.91 -5.57
CA GLY A 461 31.87 -6.88 -5.94
C GLY A 461 32.24 -7.85 -4.81
N ARG A 462 31.45 -7.93 -3.73
CA ARG A 462 31.64 -8.91 -2.66
C ARG A 462 30.76 -10.13 -2.88
N TRP A 463 31.38 -11.29 -3.09
CA TRP A 463 30.64 -12.55 -3.24
C TRP A 463 29.89 -12.92 -1.95
N GLY A 464 28.63 -13.32 -2.08
CA GLY A 464 27.79 -13.73 -0.96
C GLY A 464 28.23 -15.04 -0.31
N ARG A 465 27.75 -15.31 0.91
CA ARG A 465 27.95 -16.59 1.62
C ARG A 465 26.61 -17.30 1.78
N GLY A 466 26.54 -18.58 1.38
CA GLY A 466 25.37 -19.44 1.52
C GLY A 466 24.42 -19.43 0.32
N GLY A 467 23.52 -20.42 0.27
CA GLY A 467 22.52 -20.58 -0.79
C GLY A 467 23.14 -20.80 -2.17
N LEU A 468 22.61 -20.09 -3.17
CA LEU A 468 23.05 -20.21 -4.56
C LEU A 468 24.51 -19.78 -4.77
N PHE A 469 25.03 -18.82 -3.99
CA PHE A 469 26.43 -18.39 -4.09
C PHE A 469 27.41 -19.52 -3.78
N THR A 470 27.10 -20.34 -2.77
CA THR A 470 27.91 -21.50 -2.38
C THR A 470 27.73 -22.68 -3.34
N ALA A 471 26.51 -22.89 -3.86
CA ALA A 471 26.25 -23.90 -4.88
C ALA A 471 27.02 -23.60 -6.19
N LEU A 472 27.00 -22.35 -6.65
CA LEU A 472 27.76 -21.90 -7.81
C LEU A 472 29.28 -22.01 -7.59
N GLU A 473 29.78 -21.70 -6.39
CA GLU A 473 31.21 -21.84 -6.06
C GLU A 473 31.68 -23.30 -6.01
N THR A 474 30.79 -24.21 -5.60
CA THR A 474 31.07 -25.66 -5.62
C THR A 474 31.19 -26.17 -7.06
N ARG A 475 30.34 -25.64 -7.96
CA ARG A 475 30.32 -25.95 -9.39
C ARG A 475 31.53 -25.37 -10.14
N SER A 476 31.83 -24.08 -9.95
CA SER A 476 32.98 -23.41 -10.57
C SER A 476 33.50 -22.24 -9.72
N ALA A 477 34.82 -22.05 -9.68
CA ALA A 477 35.44 -20.92 -8.98
C ALA A 477 35.47 -19.63 -9.83
N GLU A 478 35.14 -19.72 -11.12
CA GLU A 478 35.19 -18.59 -12.05
C GLU A 478 34.17 -17.48 -11.77
N PRO A 479 32.88 -17.77 -11.47
CA PRO A 479 31.88 -16.73 -11.18
C PRO A 479 32.32 -15.75 -10.12
N ARG A 480 32.88 -16.28 -9.03
CA ARG A 480 33.40 -15.49 -7.91
C ARG A 480 34.55 -14.58 -8.34
N LYS A 481 35.55 -15.14 -9.03
CA LYS A 481 36.72 -14.37 -9.51
C LYS A 481 36.30 -13.26 -10.47
N ARG A 482 35.40 -13.55 -11.41
CA ARG A 482 34.91 -12.59 -12.42
C ARG A 482 34.10 -11.47 -11.77
N TYR A 483 33.23 -11.79 -10.82
CA TYR A 483 32.43 -10.79 -10.10
C TYR A 483 33.30 -9.90 -9.18
N GLU A 484 34.23 -10.48 -8.43
CA GLU A 484 35.17 -9.70 -7.59
C GLU A 484 36.07 -8.78 -8.43
N LEU A 485 36.51 -9.25 -9.60
CA LEU A 485 37.32 -8.45 -10.52
C LEU A 485 36.48 -7.32 -11.15
N ALA A 486 35.25 -7.60 -11.58
CA ALA A 486 34.32 -6.58 -12.08
C ALA A 486 34.05 -5.47 -11.03
N GLY A 487 33.94 -5.85 -9.75
CA GLY A 487 33.84 -4.90 -8.64
C GLY A 487 35.09 -4.03 -8.47
N LYS A 488 36.28 -4.63 -8.49
CA LYS A 488 37.57 -3.89 -8.45
C LYS A 488 37.70 -2.92 -9.62
N MET A 489 37.23 -3.32 -10.80
CA MET A 489 37.27 -2.54 -12.04
C MET A 489 36.10 -1.56 -12.19
N LYS A 490 35.26 -1.38 -11.15
CA LYS A 490 34.06 -0.52 -11.14
C LYS A 490 33.18 -0.70 -12.39
N ASP A 491 32.99 -1.95 -12.78
CA ASP A 491 32.21 -2.36 -13.94
C ASP A 491 30.77 -2.78 -13.57
N LEU A 492 30.45 -2.78 -12.28
CA LEU A 492 29.12 -3.08 -11.77
C LEU A 492 28.28 -1.80 -11.69
N SER A 493 27.29 -1.67 -12.56
CA SER A 493 26.27 -0.62 -12.50
C SER A 493 24.88 -1.24 -12.32
N LEU A 494 23.98 -0.53 -11.63
CA LEU A 494 22.59 -0.96 -11.49
C LEU A 494 21.95 -1.11 -12.88
N GLY A 495 21.30 -2.26 -13.13
CA GLY A 495 20.76 -2.62 -14.46
C GLY A 495 21.77 -3.29 -15.40
N GLY A 496 23.01 -3.48 -14.95
CA GLY A 496 24.02 -4.27 -15.63
C GLY A 496 23.76 -5.77 -15.53
N VAL A 497 24.16 -6.52 -16.56
CA VAL A 497 24.12 -7.99 -16.59
C VAL A 497 25.48 -8.50 -17.02
N LEU A 498 26.15 -9.24 -16.14
CA LEU A 498 27.37 -9.97 -16.48
C LEU A 498 26.97 -11.33 -17.03
N LEU A 499 27.32 -11.63 -18.28
CA LEU A 499 27.04 -12.91 -18.91
C LEU A 499 28.35 -13.62 -19.23
N PHE A 500 28.51 -14.84 -18.72
CA PHE A 500 29.68 -15.64 -19.04
C PHE A 500 29.42 -17.15 -18.95
N PRO A 501 30.15 -17.98 -19.72
CA PRO A 501 30.03 -19.44 -19.63
C PRO A 501 30.55 -19.95 -18.29
N ILE A 502 29.86 -20.94 -17.74
CA ILE A 502 30.32 -21.70 -16.58
C ILE A 502 31.21 -22.82 -17.12
N ASP A 503 32.49 -22.80 -16.78
CA ASP A 503 33.39 -23.92 -17.06
C ASP A 503 33.18 -24.98 -15.97
N ASP A 504 32.64 -26.12 -16.37
CA ASP A 504 32.08 -27.15 -15.49
C ASP A 504 33.11 -28.20 -15.07
N LYS A 505 32.90 -28.78 -13.87
CA LYS A 505 33.47 -30.09 -13.51
C LYS A 505 32.62 -31.26 -14.00
N GLU A 506 31.34 -31.02 -14.28
CA GLU A 506 30.35 -31.99 -14.80
C GLU A 506 29.61 -31.35 -15.98
N SER A 507 30.19 -31.39 -17.18
CA SER A 507 29.57 -30.81 -18.38
C SER A 507 28.38 -31.65 -18.86
N ARG A 508 27.34 -30.99 -19.38
CA ARG A 508 26.27 -31.67 -20.15
C ARG A 508 26.84 -32.19 -21.47
N ASN A 509 26.33 -33.32 -21.95
CA ASN A 509 26.78 -33.94 -23.21
C ASN A 509 26.45 -33.08 -24.45
N GLU A 510 25.38 -32.28 -24.39
CA GLU A 510 24.93 -31.38 -25.47
C GLU A 510 24.43 -30.05 -24.84
N GLY A 511 24.96 -28.90 -25.28
CA GLY A 511 24.58 -27.54 -24.81
C GLY A 511 25.51 -26.91 -23.75
N GLN A 512 25.60 -25.57 -23.74
CA GLN A 512 26.45 -24.81 -22.80
C GLN A 512 25.63 -24.09 -21.72
N ASP A 513 26.14 -24.14 -20.48
CA ASP A 513 25.56 -23.40 -19.35
C ASP A 513 26.23 -22.02 -19.19
N LEU A 514 25.40 -20.99 -19.15
CA LEU A 514 25.79 -19.60 -19.02
C LEU A 514 25.26 -19.05 -17.69
N LEU A 515 26.08 -18.29 -16.98
CA LEU A 515 25.65 -17.55 -15.79
C LEU A 515 25.43 -16.08 -16.14
N ALA A 516 24.24 -15.58 -15.85
CA ALA A 516 23.84 -14.20 -15.95
C ALA A 516 23.66 -13.59 -14.55
N LEU A 517 24.59 -12.72 -14.13
CA LEU A 517 24.49 -11.98 -12.87
C LEU A 517 23.87 -10.61 -13.13
N MET A 518 22.66 -10.39 -12.61
CA MET A 518 21.92 -9.14 -12.70
C MET A 518 22.23 -8.24 -11.50
N VAL A 519 22.77 -7.05 -11.77
CA VAL A 519 23.05 -6.07 -10.71
C VAL A 519 21.78 -5.28 -10.40
N ALA A 520 21.05 -5.71 -9.37
CA ALA A 520 19.75 -5.14 -9.00
C ALA A 520 19.68 -4.59 -7.57
N GLN A 521 20.75 -4.75 -6.79
CA GLN A 521 20.87 -4.25 -5.41
C GLN A 521 22.05 -3.28 -5.29
N HIS A 522 21.90 -2.31 -4.40
CA HIS A 522 22.97 -1.38 -4.05
C HIS A 522 23.44 -1.64 -2.63
N ARG A 523 24.75 -1.60 -2.41
CA ARG A 523 25.31 -1.67 -1.06
C ARG A 523 25.93 -0.34 -0.66
N ASP A 524 25.43 0.24 0.41
CA ASP A 524 25.93 1.52 0.90
C ASP A 524 27.30 1.37 1.61
N ARG A 525 28.00 2.48 1.85
CA ARG A 525 29.31 2.54 2.53
C ARG A 525 29.29 1.96 3.94
N SER A 526 28.12 2.00 4.58
CA SER A 526 27.79 1.39 5.87
C SER A 526 27.58 -0.13 5.79
N ASN A 527 27.82 -0.75 4.64
CA ASN A 527 27.67 -2.18 4.36
C ASN A 527 26.22 -2.69 4.43
N VAL A 528 25.25 -1.77 4.43
CA VAL A 528 23.81 -2.08 4.41
C VAL A 528 23.37 -2.32 2.97
N LEU A 529 22.63 -3.41 2.76
CA LEU A 529 22.14 -3.85 1.45
C LEU A 529 20.76 -3.26 1.20
N SER A 530 20.58 -2.61 0.03
CA SER A 530 19.28 -2.09 -0.36
C SER A 530 18.32 -3.22 -0.72
N GLY A 531 17.02 -2.91 -0.70
CA GLY A 531 16.03 -3.73 -1.42
C GLY A 531 16.37 -3.85 -2.91
N ILE A 532 15.82 -4.87 -3.56
CA ILE A 532 15.99 -5.09 -5.00
C ILE A 532 15.21 -4.01 -5.75
N LYS A 533 15.92 -3.23 -6.58
CA LYS A 533 15.33 -2.12 -7.34
C LYS A 533 14.64 -2.65 -8.60
N MET A 534 13.35 -2.38 -8.73
CA MET A 534 12.54 -2.89 -9.86
C MET A 534 12.97 -2.32 -11.22
N ALA A 535 13.34 -1.04 -11.29
CA ALA A 535 13.80 -0.42 -12.54
C ALA A 535 15.09 -1.09 -13.08
N ALA A 536 16.04 -1.37 -12.19
CA ALA A 536 17.28 -2.07 -12.55
C ALA A 536 17.01 -3.53 -12.98
N LEU A 537 16.06 -4.20 -12.31
CA LEU A 537 15.67 -5.56 -12.68
C LEU A 537 14.98 -5.62 -14.06
N GLU A 538 14.14 -4.64 -14.38
CA GLU A 538 13.52 -4.52 -15.71
C GLU A 538 14.56 -4.34 -16.83
N GLU A 539 15.51 -3.41 -16.66
CA GLU A 539 16.60 -3.19 -17.62
C GLU A 539 17.46 -4.44 -17.82
N ALA A 540 17.80 -5.13 -16.74
CA ALA A 540 18.58 -6.35 -16.78
C ALA A 540 17.83 -7.49 -17.51
N LEU A 541 16.52 -7.64 -17.30
CA LEU A 541 15.71 -8.64 -18.02
C LEU A 541 15.63 -8.36 -19.53
N LYS A 542 15.56 -7.09 -19.95
CA LYS A 542 15.60 -6.71 -21.38
C LYS A 542 16.92 -7.15 -22.04
N LYS A 543 18.04 -6.99 -21.33
CA LYS A 543 19.36 -7.43 -21.81
C LYS A 543 19.47 -8.95 -21.89
N ILE A 544 18.96 -9.67 -20.89
CA ILE A 544 18.91 -11.14 -20.89
C ILE A 544 18.06 -11.66 -22.05
N PHE A 545 16.92 -11.02 -22.34
CA PHE A 545 16.07 -11.38 -23.48
C PHE A 545 16.85 -11.35 -24.80
N LEU A 546 17.57 -10.26 -25.09
CA LEU A 546 18.37 -10.13 -26.32
C LEU A 546 19.47 -11.20 -26.40
N ALA A 547 20.17 -11.42 -25.29
CA ALA A 547 21.23 -12.44 -25.21
C ALA A 547 20.69 -13.87 -25.41
N ALA A 548 19.55 -14.18 -24.80
CA ALA A 548 18.91 -15.49 -24.88
C ALA A 548 18.30 -15.73 -26.28
N LYS A 549 17.69 -14.71 -26.90
CA LYS A 549 17.18 -14.78 -28.28
C LYS A 549 18.31 -15.06 -29.29
N LYS A 550 19.44 -14.36 -29.16
CA LYS A 550 20.61 -14.53 -30.04
C LYS A 550 21.21 -15.94 -29.98
N ARG A 551 21.12 -16.61 -28.82
CA ARG A 551 21.69 -17.94 -28.57
C ARG A 551 20.69 -19.08 -28.62
N LYS A 552 19.39 -18.79 -28.81
CA LYS A 552 18.29 -19.76 -28.67
C LYS A 552 18.35 -20.52 -27.34
N ALA A 553 18.62 -19.79 -26.26
CA ALA A 553 18.84 -20.37 -24.95
C ALA A 553 17.58 -20.31 -24.07
N SER A 554 17.42 -21.30 -23.20
CA SER A 554 16.40 -21.34 -22.15
C SER A 554 16.87 -20.55 -20.92
N VAL A 555 15.94 -19.91 -20.20
CA VAL A 555 16.26 -19.08 -19.02
C VAL A 555 15.81 -19.78 -17.75
N HIS A 556 16.72 -19.95 -16.79
CA HIS A 556 16.50 -20.67 -15.54
C HIS A 556 16.75 -19.71 -14.36
N LEU A 557 15.74 -19.50 -13.51
CA LEU A 557 15.80 -18.57 -12.39
C LEU A 557 15.46 -19.26 -11.05
N PRO A 558 16.17 -18.93 -9.96
CA PRO A 558 15.67 -19.19 -8.61
C PRO A 558 14.53 -18.23 -8.28
N ARG A 559 13.77 -18.54 -7.22
CA ARG A 559 12.88 -17.54 -6.62
C ARG A 559 13.69 -16.40 -5.99
N ILE A 560 13.72 -15.26 -6.67
CA ILE A 560 14.47 -14.05 -6.28
C ILE A 560 13.81 -13.37 -5.07
N GLY A 561 14.62 -12.81 -4.18
CA GLY A 561 14.16 -11.88 -3.13
C GLY A 561 13.35 -12.50 -1.98
N HIS A 562 13.33 -13.83 -1.84
CA HIS A 562 12.68 -14.51 -0.71
C HIS A 562 13.23 -14.08 0.67
N ALA A 563 14.51 -13.72 0.75
CA ALA A 563 15.15 -13.26 1.99
C ALA A 563 15.11 -11.73 2.18
N THR A 564 14.56 -10.98 1.23
CA THR A 564 14.58 -9.51 1.23
C THR A 564 13.28 -8.97 1.84
N LYS A 565 13.36 -8.31 3.01
CA LYS A 565 12.18 -7.72 3.67
C LYS A 565 11.48 -6.71 2.74
N GLY A 566 10.16 -6.84 2.59
CA GLY A 566 9.33 -5.95 1.76
C GLY A 566 9.46 -6.15 0.24
N PHE A 567 10.10 -7.24 -0.22
CA PHE A 567 10.24 -7.52 -1.65
C PHE A 567 9.00 -8.21 -2.24
N ASN A 568 8.43 -7.58 -3.27
CA ASN A 568 7.28 -8.13 -3.98
C ASN A 568 7.73 -9.04 -5.14
N TRP A 569 7.74 -10.36 -4.89
CA TRP A 569 7.99 -11.38 -5.91
C TRP A 569 7.04 -11.27 -7.12
N TYR A 570 5.80 -10.81 -6.93
CA TYR A 570 4.82 -10.70 -8.01
C TYR A 570 5.18 -9.64 -9.05
N GLY A 571 5.72 -8.50 -8.59
CA GLY A 571 6.22 -7.48 -9.49
C GLY A 571 7.34 -8.02 -10.38
N THR A 572 8.22 -8.84 -9.80
CA THR A 572 9.32 -9.49 -10.51
C THR A 572 8.82 -10.57 -11.47
N GLU A 573 7.88 -11.41 -11.05
CA GLU A 573 7.25 -12.45 -11.88
C GLU A 573 6.54 -11.84 -13.11
N ARG A 574 5.83 -10.71 -12.94
CA ARG A 574 5.20 -9.99 -14.05
C ARG A 574 6.22 -9.42 -15.03
N LEU A 575 7.35 -8.89 -14.54
CA LEU A 575 8.43 -8.41 -15.39
C LEU A 575 9.08 -9.56 -16.17
N ILE A 576 9.33 -10.70 -15.51
CA ILE A 576 9.83 -11.93 -16.15
C ILE A 576 8.86 -12.39 -17.24
N ARG A 577 7.55 -12.45 -16.94
CA ARG A 577 6.53 -12.83 -17.90
C ARG A 577 6.50 -11.88 -19.11
N LYS A 578 6.50 -10.56 -18.87
CA LYS A 578 6.42 -9.50 -19.89
C LYS A 578 7.64 -9.46 -20.82
N HIS A 579 8.84 -9.71 -20.28
CA HIS A 579 10.08 -9.53 -21.03
C HIS A 579 10.69 -10.84 -21.55
N LEU A 580 10.34 -12.00 -20.97
CA LEU A 580 10.87 -13.31 -21.38
C LEU A 580 9.76 -14.21 -21.93
N ALA A 581 8.86 -14.69 -21.07
CA ALA A 581 7.90 -15.75 -21.43
C ALA A 581 6.92 -15.34 -22.55
N SER A 582 6.34 -14.13 -22.49
CA SER A 582 5.42 -13.64 -23.51
C SER A 582 6.09 -13.31 -24.85
N ARG A 583 7.43 -13.31 -24.90
CA ARG A 583 8.22 -13.09 -26.11
C ARG A 583 8.81 -14.39 -26.66
N GLY A 584 8.32 -15.55 -26.19
CA GLY A 584 8.66 -16.87 -26.74
C GLY A 584 9.94 -17.51 -26.18
N ILE A 585 10.49 -17.02 -25.06
CA ILE A 585 11.67 -17.64 -24.43
C ILE A 585 11.23 -18.68 -23.38
N PRO A 586 11.68 -19.94 -23.47
CA PRO A 586 11.41 -20.95 -22.45
C PRO A 586 11.96 -20.49 -21.09
N THR A 587 11.07 -20.24 -20.13
CA THR A 587 11.44 -19.68 -18.83
C THR A 587 11.06 -20.64 -17.70
N TYR A 588 12.06 -21.05 -16.91
CA TYR A 588 11.91 -22.00 -15.82
C TYR A 588 12.22 -21.35 -14.48
N ILE A 589 11.32 -21.48 -13.51
CA ILE A 589 11.50 -20.99 -12.15
C ILE A 589 11.57 -22.17 -11.19
N TYR A 590 12.65 -22.24 -10.42
CA TYR A 590 12.90 -23.35 -9.51
C TYR A 590 12.49 -23.02 -8.08
N TYR A 591 11.86 -24.00 -7.45
CA TYR A 591 11.57 -24.03 -6.02
C TYR A 591 12.42 -25.08 -5.33
N PHE A 592 13.13 -24.64 -4.28
CA PHE A 592 13.83 -25.55 -3.39
C PHE A 592 12.96 -25.85 -2.16
N PRO A 593 12.35 -27.04 -2.04
CA PRO A 593 11.54 -27.40 -0.88
C PRO A 593 12.45 -27.58 0.34
N ARG A 594 12.25 -26.75 1.37
CA ARG A 594 13.03 -26.80 2.62
C ARG A 594 12.90 -28.12 3.38
N SER A 595 11.92 -28.99 3.06
CA SER A 595 11.74 -30.29 3.73
C SER A 595 12.88 -31.28 3.49
N LYS A 596 13.53 -31.26 2.31
CA LYS A 596 14.66 -32.16 2.02
C LYS A 596 15.95 -31.76 2.75
N ALA A 597 16.11 -30.49 3.10
CA ALA A 597 17.24 -30.05 3.93
C ALA A 597 17.13 -30.60 5.36
N ALA A 598 15.92 -30.66 5.93
CA ALA A 598 15.69 -31.30 7.23
C ALA A 598 15.94 -32.82 7.17
N VAL A 599 15.49 -33.50 6.10
CA VAL A 599 15.68 -34.96 5.95
C VAL A 599 17.15 -35.33 5.73
N LEU A 600 17.92 -34.56 4.94
CA LEU A 600 19.35 -34.81 4.75
C LEU A 600 20.17 -34.48 6.02
N HIS A 601 19.77 -33.47 6.79
CA HIS A 601 20.41 -33.18 8.09
C HIS A 601 20.10 -34.23 9.16
N LEU A 602 18.90 -34.83 9.13
CA LEU A 602 18.49 -35.95 9.99
C LEU A 602 19.14 -37.29 9.57
N GLN A 603 19.38 -37.51 8.29
CA GLN A 603 20.10 -38.70 7.80
C GLN A 603 21.62 -38.60 8.01
N ALA A 604 22.19 -37.39 7.98
CA ALA A 604 23.61 -37.16 8.31
C ALA A 604 23.88 -37.22 9.83
N SER A 605 22.91 -36.87 10.69
CA SER A 605 23.06 -36.96 12.15
C SER A 605 22.77 -38.36 12.72
N SER A 606 21.97 -39.17 12.03
CA SER A 606 21.70 -40.58 12.41
C SER A 606 22.79 -41.54 11.95
N SER A 607 23.62 -41.17 10.96
CA SER A 607 24.76 -41.99 10.52
C SER A 607 26.04 -41.77 11.34
N SER A 608 26.16 -40.66 12.08
CA SER A 608 27.32 -40.38 12.95
C SER A 608 27.18 -40.88 14.40
N SER A 609 25.99 -41.34 14.79
CA SER A 609 25.69 -41.83 16.15
C SER A 609 25.71 -43.37 16.28
N GLY A 610 26.04 -44.10 15.21
CA GLY A 610 26.03 -45.57 15.15
C GLY A 610 27.39 -46.28 15.31
N GLN A 611 28.48 -45.56 15.58
CA GLN A 611 29.80 -46.17 15.82
C GLN A 611 30.38 -45.68 17.15
N LEU A 612 29.96 -46.29 18.26
CA LEU A 612 30.68 -46.30 19.55
C LEU A 612 29.98 -47.23 20.56
N VAL A 613 29.69 -48.48 20.18
CA VAL A 613 29.51 -49.59 21.13
C VAL A 613 30.02 -50.88 20.49
N SER A 614 31.30 -51.18 20.71
CA SER A 614 31.87 -52.53 20.81
C SER A 614 33.30 -52.42 21.32
#